data_AF-X1MWC9-F1
#
_entry.id   AF-X1MWC9-F1
#
_cell.length_a   1.000
_cell.length_b   1.000
_cell.length_c   1.000
_cell.angle_alpha   90.00
_cell.angle_beta   90.00
_cell.angle_gamma   90.00
#
_symmetry.space_group_name_H-M   'P 1'
#
loop_
_entity.id
_entity.type
_entity.pdbx_description
1 polymer ?
#
loop_
_entity_poly.entity_id
_entity_poly.type
_entity_poly.pdbx_seq_one_letter_code
_entity_poly.pdbx_strand_id
1 'polypeptide(L)'
;GRAKGKSRAKLEVLRSIYQAKFDLDIDVARDEIAYQIGVVSRKGTERAIRYAFELARKKGKKRVTSVDKANVLTHVYSLWREVFKQVAKEYSEIETEFAFVDAVTMWLKS
;
A
#
# COMPACT_ATOMS: atom_id res chain seq x y z
N GLY A 1 -16.08 15.55 38.62
CA GLY A 1 -16.81 14.84 37.55
C GLY A 1 -16.03 14.97 36.27
N ARG A 2 -15.70 13.86 35.61
CA ARG A 2 -14.94 13.87 34.35
C ARG A 2 -15.90 13.78 33.16
N ALA A 3 -15.76 14.71 32.23
CA ALA A 3 -16.59 14.82 31.03
C ALA A 3 -16.25 13.69 30.04
N LYS A 4 -17.28 12.98 29.56
CA LYS A 4 -17.19 12.10 28.38
C LYS A 4 -17.21 12.98 27.13
N GLY A 5 -16.20 12.87 26.27
CA GLY A 5 -16.15 13.56 24.98
C GLY A 5 -16.45 12.61 23.83
N LYS A 6 -17.52 12.87 23.06
CA LYS A 6 -17.77 12.20 21.77
C LYS A 6 -17.04 12.97 20.67
N SER A 7 -16.24 12.27 19.87
CA SER A 7 -15.54 12.83 18.71
C SER A 7 -16.00 12.12 17.44
N ARG A 8 -16.45 12.89 16.44
CA ARG A 8 -16.83 12.38 15.12
C ARG A 8 -15.86 12.93 14.08
N ALA A 9 -15.07 12.07 13.45
CA ALA A 9 -14.19 12.45 12.35
C ALA A 9 -14.80 11.96 11.02
N LYS A 10 -15.00 12.88 10.08
CA LYS A 10 -15.45 12.57 8.72
C LYS A 10 -14.27 12.73 7.78
N LEU A 11 -13.76 11.62 7.24
CA LEU A 11 -12.69 11.64 6.25
C LEU A 11 -13.29 11.37 4.87
N GLU A 12 -13.27 12.38 4.01
CA GLU A 12 -13.67 12.27 2.61
C GLU A 12 -12.42 12.30 1.72
N VAL A 13 -12.13 11.17 1.07
CA VAL A 13 -11.06 11.11 0.06
C VAL A 13 -11.71 11.33 -1.30
N LEU A 14 -11.66 12.58 -1.78
CA LEU A 14 -12.14 12.96 -3.11
C LEU A 14 -10.96 13.00 -4.09
N ARG A 15 -10.84 11.97 -4.94
CA ARG A 15 -10.05 12.02 -6.18
C ARG A 15 -10.98 11.66 -7.33
N SER A 16 -10.78 12.28 -8.50
CA SER A 16 -11.63 12.11 -9.71
C SER A 16 -11.89 10.66 -10.16
N ILE A 17 -11.13 9.69 -9.64
CA ILE A 17 -11.19 8.27 -9.99
C ILE A 17 -11.58 7.33 -8.83
N TYR A 18 -11.79 7.83 -7.60
CA TYR A 18 -12.19 7.01 -6.44
C TYR A 18 -13.09 7.78 -5.46
N GLN A 19 -14.25 7.21 -5.12
CA GLN A 19 -15.13 7.68 -4.05
C GLN A 19 -15.08 6.66 -2.90
N ALA A 20 -14.46 7.03 -1.79
CA ALA A 20 -14.45 6.24 -0.57
C ALA A 20 -14.86 7.13 0.61
N LYS A 21 -15.91 6.71 1.34
CA LYS A 21 -16.39 7.39 2.53
C LYS A 21 -16.19 6.48 3.73
N PHE A 22 -15.43 6.96 4.71
CA PHE A 22 -15.22 6.27 5.98
C PHE A 22 -16.00 7.01 7.06
N ASP A 23 -17.09 6.41 7.54
CA ASP A 23 -17.79 6.88 8.72
C ASP A 23 -17.21 6.14 9.94
N LEU A 24 -16.34 6.81 10.70
CA LEU A 24 -15.72 6.28 11.92
C LEU A 24 -16.42 6.87 13.14
N ASP A 25 -17.03 6.01 13.94
CA ASP A 25 -17.52 6.35 15.27
C ASP A 25 -16.51 5.83 16.30
N ILE A 26 -15.84 6.73 17.00
CA ILE A 26 -14.79 6.40 17.96
C ILE A 26 -15.30 6.81 19.35
N ASP A 27 -15.66 5.81 20.16
CA ASP A 27 -16.01 5.99 21.58
C ASP A 27 -14.81 5.65 22.46
N VAL A 28 -14.38 6.61 23.26
CA VAL A 28 -13.06 6.59 23.91
C VAL A 28 -13.16 7.16 25.32
N ALA A 29 -12.69 6.37 26.29
CA ALA A 29 -12.80 6.66 27.72
C ALA A 29 -11.56 7.34 28.32
N ARG A 30 -10.49 7.55 27.54
CA ARG A 30 -9.22 8.14 27.97
C ARG A 30 -8.70 9.17 26.96
N ASP A 31 -7.86 10.07 27.45
CA ASP A 31 -7.51 11.34 26.79
C ASP A 31 -6.45 11.24 25.67
N GLU A 32 -5.96 10.03 25.35
CA GLU A 32 -4.91 9.84 24.34
C GLU A 32 -5.24 8.70 23.37
N ILE A 33 -5.52 9.04 22.11
CA ILE A 33 -5.83 8.08 21.05
C ILE A 33 -5.12 8.52 19.76
N ALA A 34 -4.53 7.56 19.04
CA ALA A 34 -4.00 7.74 17.69
C ALA A 34 -4.57 6.66 16.77
N TYR A 35 -4.94 7.03 15.53
CA TYR A 35 -5.39 6.09 14.50
C TYR A 35 -4.77 6.42 13.15
N GLN A 36 -4.54 5.41 12.31
CA GLN A 36 -4.01 5.56 10.96
C GLN A 36 -4.82 4.69 9.99
N ILE A 37 -5.24 5.28 8.88
CA ILE A 37 -6.00 4.59 7.82
C ILE A 37 -5.14 4.54 6.57
N GLY A 38 -4.85 3.33 6.10
CA GLY A 38 -4.17 3.09 4.83
C GLY A 38 -5.17 2.58 3.78
N VAL A 39 -5.22 3.23 2.62
CA VAL A 39 -6.11 2.83 1.51
C VAL A 39 -5.29 2.63 0.24
N VAL A 40 -5.42 1.45 -0.35
CA VAL A 40 -4.94 1.13 -1.69
C VAL A 40 -6.08 0.54 -2.50
N SER A 41 -6.16 0.88 -3.78
CA SER A 41 -7.14 0.31 -4.69
C SER A 41 -6.48 -0.63 -5.68
N ARG A 42 -7.17 -1.70 -6.07
CA ARG A 42 -6.65 -2.67 -7.06
C ARG A 42 -6.18 -1.99 -8.34
N LYS A 43 -7.01 -1.10 -8.90
CA LYS A 43 -6.70 -0.33 -10.13
C LYS A 43 -5.50 0.61 -9.96
N GLY A 44 -5.37 1.25 -8.78
CA GLY A 44 -4.24 2.14 -8.48
C GLY A 44 -2.93 1.36 -8.37
N THR A 45 -2.97 0.25 -7.63
CA THR A 45 -1.89 -0.71 -7.47
C THR A 45 -1.44 -1.28 -8.81
N GLU A 46 -2.37 -1.76 -9.64
CA GLU A 46 -2.06 -2.35 -10.94
C GLU A 46 -1.37 -1.33 -11.85
N ARG A 47 -1.88 -0.09 -11.92
CA ARG A 47 -1.28 0.97 -12.73
C ARG A 47 0.17 1.25 -12.32
N ALA A 48 0.45 1.33 -11.02
CA ALA A 48 1.79 1.59 -10.52
C ALA A 48 2.75 0.42 -10.84
N ILE A 49 2.30 -0.80 -10.61
CA ILE A 49 3.09 -2.02 -10.86
C ILE A 49 3.36 -2.19 -12.35
N ARG A 50 2.33 -2.08 -13.20
CA ARG A 50 2.45 -2.18 -14.65
C ARG A 50 3.45 -1.17 -15.20
N TYR A 51 3.39 0.08 -14.73
CA TYR A 51 4.38 1.09 -15.09
C TYR A 51 5.81 0.68 -14.73
N ALA A 52 6.04 0.03 -13.58
CA ALA A 52 7.37 -0.46 -13.20
C ALA A 52 7.90 -1.54 -14.16
N PHE A 53 7.06 -2.49 -14.56
CA PHE A 53 7.41 -3.52 -15.56
C PHE A 53 7.71 -2.91 -16.93
N GLU A 54 6.84 -1.99 -17.40
CA GLU A 54 7.06 -1.26 -18.66
C GLU A 54 8.38 -0.49 -18.66
N LEU A 55 8.66 0.19 -17.55
CA LEU A 55 9.91 0.94 -17.38
C LEU A 55 11.13 0.02 -17.38
N ALA A 56 11.04 -1.13 -16.71
CA ALA A 56 12.10 -2.13 -16.68
C ALA A 56 12.39 -2.64 -18.09
N ARG A 57 11.36 -3.03 -18.84
CA ARG A 57 11.48 -3.45 -20.24
C ARG A 57 12.11 -2.36 -21.11
N LYS A 58 11.61 -1.12 -21.03
CA LYS A 58 12.16 0.03 -21.79
C LYS A 58 13.63 0.30 -21.48
N LYS A 59 14.06 0.06 -20.23
CA LYS A 59 15.44 0.25 -19.78
C LYS A 59 16.32 -1.00 -19.92
N GLY A 60 15.82 -2.08 -20.55
CA GLY A 60 16.55 -3.35 -20.67
C GLY A 60 16.90 -3.99 -19.33
N LYS A 61 16.13 -3.71 -18.27
CA LYS A 61 16.30 -4.34 -16.96
C LYS A 61 15.62 -5.71 -16.98
N LYS A 62 16.32 -6.71 -16.46
CA LYS A 62 15.87 -8.11 -16.44
C LYS A 62 15.11 -8.50 -15.18
N ARG A 63 15.02 -7.61 -14.20
CA ARG A 63 14.42 -7.91 -12.89
C ARG A 63 13.62 -6.73 -12.34
N VAL A 64 12.47 -7.04 -11.74
CA VAL A 64 11.64 -6.12 -10.96
C VAL A 64 11.42 -6.70 -9.56
N THR A 65 11.84 -5.94 -8.55
CA THR A 65 11.70 -6.31 -7.14
C THR A 65 10.52 -5.57 -6.52
N SER A 66 9.51 -6.30 -6.03
CA SER A 66 8.43 -5.71 -5.24
C SER A 66 8.88 -5.55 -3.79
N VAL A 67 9.05 -4.30 -3.36
CA VAL A 67 9.46 -3.98 -1.99
C VAL A 67 8.24 -3.61 -1.15
N ASP A 68 8.08 -4.25 0.01
CA ASP A 68 6.95 -3.99 0.91
C ASP A 68 7.28 -4.14 2.41
N LYS A 69 6.27 -3.90 3.26
CA LYS A 69 6.31 -4.15 4.70
C LYS A 69 5.15 -5.06 5.12
N ALA A 70 4.98 -6.19 4.40
CA ALA A 70 3.87 -7.12 4.62
C ALA A 70 3.88 -7.78 6.01
N ASN A 71 4.99 -7.71 6.75
CA ASN A 71 5.09 -8.14 8.14
C ASN A 71 4.37 -7.21 9.14
N VAL A 72 4.00 -5.98 8.72
CA VAL A 72 3.32 -5.00 9.59
C VAL A 72 1.97 -4.56 9.02
N LEU A 73 1.86 -4.32 7.71
CA LEU A 73 0.60 -3.88 7.07
C LEU A 73 0.00 -4.97 6.18
N THR A 74 -0.40 -6.08 6.80
CA THR A 74 -0.73 -7.34 6.13
C THR A 74 -1.78 -7.17 5.02
N HIS A 75 -2.94 -6.56 5.29
CA HIS A 75 -4.05 -6.48 4.32
C HIS A 75 -3.74 -5.62 3.09
N VAL A 76 -3.09 -4.46 3.29
CA VAL A 76 -2.68 -3.57 2.19
C VAL A 76 -1.69 -4.29 1.28
N TYR A 77 -0.70 -4.95 1.87
CA TYR A 77 0.33 -5.64 1.09
C TYR A 77 -0.14 -6.99 0.52
N SER A 78 -1.17 -7.64 1.09
CA SER A 78 -1.81 -8.78 0.44
C SER A 78 -2.38 -8.41 -0.92
N LEU A 79 -3.15 -7.32 -1.01
CA LEU A 79 -3.68 -6.84 -2.30
C LEU A 79 -2.54 -6.42 -3.24
N TRP A 80 -1.54 -5.71 -2.72
CA TRP A 80 -0.36 -5.31 -3.50
C TRP A 80 0.36 -6.51 -4.14
N ARG A 81 0.71 -7.52 -3.32
CA ARG A 81 1.41 -8.72 -3.77
C ARG A 81 0.57 -9.57 -4.73
N GLU A 82 -0.73 -9.65 -4.50
CA GLU A 82 -1.65 -10.36 -5.41
C GLU A 82 -1.63 -9.71 -6.80
N VAL A 83 -1.81 -8.40 -6.88
CA VAL A 83 -1.77 -7.65 -8.15
C VAL A 83 -0.38 -7.73 -8.79
N PHE A 84 0.70 -7.65 -8.00
CA PHE A 84 2.05 -7.81 -8.50
C PHE A 84 2.26 -9.15 -9.21
N LYS A 85 1.83 -10.25 -8.58
CA LYS A 85 1.91 -11.59 -9.18
C LYS A 85 1.03 -11.73 -10.43
N GLN A 86 -0.11 -11.04 -10.48
CA GLN A 86 -0.98 -11.05 -11.66
C GLN A 86 -0.29 -10.34 -12.84
N VAL A 87 0.19 -9.12 -12.63
CA VAL A 87 0.88 -8.35 -13.68
C VAL A 87 2.17 -9.04 -14.12
N ALA A 88 2.94 -9.62 -13.20
CA ALA A 88 4.19 -10.33 -13.51
C ALA A 88 4.02 -11.44 -14.56
N LYS A 89 2.86 -12.11 -14.61
CA LYS A 89 2.57 -13.16 -15.61
C LYS A 89 2.54 -12.63 -17.04
N GLU A 90 2.31 -11.33 -17.22
CA GLU A 90 2.28 -10.67 -18.53
C GLU A 90 3.69 -10.30 -19.04
N TYR A 91 4.73 -10.44 -18.20
CA TYR A 91 6.12 -10.09 -18.49
C TYR A 91 7.05 -11.26 -18.14
N SER A 92 6.85 -12.41 -18.78
CA SER A 92 7.62 -13.64 -18.51
C SER A 92 9.14 -13.49 -18.71
N GLU A 93 9.56 -12.47 -19.47
CA GLU A 93 10.96 -12.14 -19.73
C GLU A 93 11.64 -11.37 -18.58
N ILE A 94 10.89 -10.94 -17.57
CA ILE A 94 11.38 -10.18 -16.41
C ILE A 94 11.31 -11.06 -15.16
N GLU A 95 12.46 -11.27 -14.53
CA GLU A 95 12.55 -11.93 -13.23
C GLU A 95 11.86 -11.09 -12.14
N THR A 96 11.22 -11.76 -11.20
CA THR A 96 10.51 -11.08 -10.12
C THR A 96 10.88 -11.62 -8.76
N GLU A 97 11.06 -10.72 -7.80
CA GLU A 97 11.34 -11.08 -6.41
C GLU A 97 10.57 -10.16 -5.45
N PHE A 98 10.43 -10.60 -4.20
CA PHE A 98 9.88 -9.79 -3.11
C PHE A 98 10.99 -9.50 -2.11
N ALA A 99 11.04 -8.26 -1.62
CA ALA A 99 11.95 -7.88 -0.55
C ALA A 99 11.22 -7.03 0.50
N PHE A 100 11.64 -7.14 1.76
CA PHE A 100 11.15 -6.23 2.78
C PHE A 100 11.96 -4.93 2.75
N VAL A 101 11.28 -3.81 2.99
CA VAL A 101 11.90 -2.48 2.92
C VAL A 101 13.08 -2.32 3.88
N ASP A 102 13.06 -2.96 5.04
CA ASP A 102 14.19 -2.99 5.98
C ASP A 102 15.42 -3.68 5.39
N ALA A 103 15.26 -4.85 4.79
CA ALA A 103 16.34 -5.55 4.09
C ALA A 103 16.90 -4.71 2.94
N VAL A 104 16.03 -4.08 2.15
CA VAL A 104 16.46 -3.22 1.02
C VAL A 104 17.27 -2.02 1.50
N THR A 105 16.90 -1.41 2.63
CA THR A 105 17.67 -0.27 3.17
C THR A 105 19.08 -0.66 3.60
N MET A 106 19.33 -1.92 3.96
CA MET A 106 20.68 -2.42 4.22
C MET A 106 21.45 -2.64 2.91
N TRP A 107 20.81 -3.23 1.89
CA TRP A 107 21.44 -3.53 0.60
C TRP A 107 21.80 -2.29 -0.22
N LEU A 108 21.03 -1.20 -0.14
CA LEU A 108 21.32 0.02 -0.90
C LEU A 108 22.45 0.86 -0.31
N LYS A 109 22.87 0.58 0.93
CA LYS A 109 23.98 1.29 1.59
C LYS A 109 25.33 0.60 1.41
N SER A 110 25.33 -0.67 0.99
CA SER A 110 26.53 -1.45 0.67
C SER A 110 26.89 -1.34 -0.80
#